data_AF-A0A7K5FL41-F1
#
_entry.id   AF-A0A7K5FL41-F1
#
_cell.length_a   1.000
_cell.length_b   1.000
_cell.length_c   1.000
_cell.angle_alpha   90.00
_cell.angle_beta   90.00
_cell.angle_gamma   90.00
#
_symmetry.space_group_name_H-M   'P 1'
#
loop_
_entity.id
_entity.type
_entity.pdbx_description
1 polymer ?
#
loop_
_entity_poly.entity_id
_entity_poly.type
_entity_poly.pdbx_seq_one_letter_code
_entity_poly.pdbx_strand_id
1 'polypeptide(L)'
;ILRETLSRRGVWVITGIGKYFRQVDKNRSGFLSQAAFKEALKLFHLEIPEGDFESLWLILDDSKSDKVDYGEFTRAVFGEMNEYRKVFVRKVSFV
;
A
#
# COMPACT_ATOMS: atom_id res chain seq x y z
N ILE A 1 7.23 -12.90 2.62
CA ILE A 1 5.88 -13.42 2.25
C ILE A 1 5.07 -12.36 1.50
N LEU A 2 4.66 -11.24 2.12
CA LEU A 2 3.77 -10.26 1.48
C LEU A 2 4.28 -9.72 0.12
N ARG A 3 5.56 -9.35 0.05
CA ARG A 3 6.21 -8.87 -1.20
C ARG A 3 6.23 -9.94 -2.30
N GLU A 4 6.43 -11.20 -1.93
CA GLU A 4 6.43 -12.33 -2.87
C GLU A 4 5.02 -12.61 -3.38
N THR A 5 4.03 -12.63 -2.48
CA THR A 5 2.61 -12.73 -2.84
C THR A 5 2.23 -11.62 -3.81
N LEU A 6 2.62 -10.38 -3.53
CA LEU A 6 2.33 -9.23 -4.38
C LEU A 6 3.08 -9.26 -5.72
N SER A 7 4.28 -9.86 -5.77
CA SER A 7 5.03 -10.06 -7.02
C SER A 7 4.39 -11.13 -7.91
N ARG A 8 3.77 -12.15 -7.31
CA ARG A 8 2.97 -13.16 -8.03
C ARG A 8 1.59 -12.63 -8.43
N ARG A 9 1.06 -11.63 -7.72
CA ARG A 9 -0.22 -10.99 -8.02
C ARG A 9 -0.01 -9.98 -9.16
N GLY A 10 -0.96 -9.94 -10.10
CA GLY A 10 -0.88 -9.02 -11.23
C GLY A 10 -1.07 -7.55 -10.85
N VAL A 11 -0.80 -6.66 -11.81
CA VAL A 11 -0.97 -5.20 -11.71
C VAL A 11 -2.34 -4.79 -11.17
N TRP A 12 -3.39 -5.57 -11.43
CA TRP A 12 -4.74 -5.33 -10.93
C TRP A 12 -4.81 -5.28 -9.39
N VAL A 13 -4.16 -6.21 -8.69
CA VAL A 13 -4.16 -6.24 -7.22
C VAL A 13 -3.43 -5.02 -6.67
N ILE A 14 -2.27 -4.73 -7.25
CA ILE A 14 -1.40 -3.60 -6.87
C ILE A 14 -2.12 -2.25 -7.04
N THR A 15 -2.74 -2.05 -8.20
CA THR A 15 -3.48 -0.82 -8.48
C THR A 15 -4.80 -0.75 -7.70
N GLY A 16 -5.43 -1.89 -7.47
CA GLY A 16 -6.67 -2.01 -6.71
C GLY A 16 -6.49 -1.61 -5.25
N ILE A 17 -5.49 -2.16 -4.56
CA ILE A 17 -5.27 -1.86 -3.14
C ILE A 17 -4.94 -0.39 -2.92
N GLY A 18 -4.11 0.21 -3.78
CA GLY A 18 -3.82 1.64 -3.70
C GLY A 18 -5.03 2.53 -3.96
N LYS A 19 -5.98 2.10 -4.81
CA LYS A 19 -7.26 2.80 -5.00
C LYS A 19 -8.14 2.69 -3.76
N TYR A 20 -8.20 1.51 -3.15
CA TYR A 20 -8.97 1.29 -1.93
C TYR A 20 -8.45 2.14 -0.76
N PHE A 21 -7.13 2.22 -0.56
CA PHE A 21 -6.55 3.10 0.46
C PHE A 21 -7.03 4.55 0.32
N ARG A 22 -6.99 5.10 -0.90
CA ARG A 22 -7.49 6.45 -1.18
C ARG A 22 -9.01 6.61 -0.96
N GLN A 23 -9.77 5.53 -1.13
CA GLN A 23 -11.22 5.54 -0.90
C GLN A 23 -11.54 5.57 0.60
N VAL A 24 -10.77 4.84 1.41
CA VAL A 24 -10.93 4.81 2.87
C VAL A 24 -10.42 6.10 3.51
N ASP A 25 -9.32 6.66 3.02
CA ASP A 25 -8.72 7.93 3.45
C ASP A 25 -9.51 9.16 2.95
N LYS A 26 -10.76 9.30 3.43
CA LYS A 26 -11.69 10.36 2.98
C LYS A 26 -11.17 11.78 3.17
N ASN A 27 -10.40 12.01 4.23
CA ASN A 27 -9.80 13.32 4.53
C ASN A 27 -8.44 13.53 3.85
N ARG A 28 -7.96 12.56 3.05
CA ARG A 28 -6.66 12.62 2.35
C ARG A 28 -5.49 12.85 3.31
N SER A 29 -5.56 12.26 4.48
CA SER A 29 -4.52 12.35 5.50
C SER A 29 -3.23 11.64 5.09
N GLY A 30 -3.31 10.65 4.19
CA GLY A 30 -2.19 9.75 3.88
C GLY A 30 -2.06 8.58 4.86
N PHE A 31 -2.96 8.47 5.83
CA PHE A 31 -2.88 7.49 6.92
C PHE A 31 -4.09 6.55 6.98
N LEU A 32 -3.86 5.32 7.41
CA LEU A 32 -4.92 4.34 7.72
C LEU A 32 -4.74 3.77 9.11
N SER A 33 -5.86 3.47 9.79
CA SER A 33 -5.85 2.70 11.03
C SER A 33 -5.51 1.24 10.78
N GLN A 34 -5.11 0.51 11.83
CA GLN A 34 -4.84 -0.92 11.77
C GLN A 34 -6.02 -1.71 11.18
N ALA A 35 -7.23 -1.40 11.62
CA ALA A 35 -8.44 -2.08 11.16
C ALA A 35 -8.68 -1.88 9.65
N ALA A 36 -8.57 -0.64 9.16
CA ALA A 36 -8.73 -0.31 7.76
C ALA A 36 -7.65 -0.96 6.87
N PHE A 37 -6.40 -0.97 7.36
CA PHE A 37 -5.29 -1.60 6.66
C PHE A 37 -5.48 -3.13 6.58
N LYS A 38 -5.90 -3.76 7.67
CA LYS A 38 -6.20 -5.19 7.73
C LYS A 38 -7.36 -5.58 6.82
N GLU A 39 -8.43 -4.78 6.80
CA GLU A 39 -9.56 -4.96 5.88
C GLU A 39 -9.11 -4.91 4.42
N ALA A 40 -8.26 -3.94 4.07
CA ALA A 40 -7.70 -3.83 2.73
C ALA A 40 -6.94 -5.12 2.33
N LEU A 41 -6.04 -5.60 3.19
CA LEU A 41 -5.29 -6.84 2.89
C LEU A 41 -6.24 -8.01 2.63
N LYS A 42 -7.28 -8.17 3.46
CA LYS A 42 -8.29 -9.23 3.29
C LYS A 42 -9.07 -9.10 1.98
N LEU A 43 -9.55 -7.90 1.65
CA LEU A 43 -10.33 -7.64 0.42
C LEU A 43 -9.53 -7.93 -0.86
N PHE A 44 -8.22 -7.73 -0.83
CA PHE A 44 -7.32 -8.04 -1.94
C PHE A 44 -6.72 -9.44 -1.86
N HIS A 45 -7.26 -10.29 -0.99
CA HIS A 45 -6.83 -11.68 -0.75
C HIS A 45 -5.34 -11.80 -0.38
N LEU A 46 -4.80 -10.79 0.29
CA LEU A 46 -3.45 -10.77 0.86
C LEU A 46 -3.51 -11.21 2.32
N GLU A 47 -4.22 -12.31 2.58
CA GLU A 47 -4.35 -12.87 3.92
C GLU A 47 -2.96 -13.27 4.42
N ILE A 48 -2.61 -12.74 5.58
CA ILE A 48 -1.40 -13.10 6.30
C ILE A 48 -1.80 -13.59 7.70
N PRO A 49 -1.08 -14.55 8.29
CA PRO A 49 -1.32 -15.00 9.65
C PRO A 49 -1.33 -13.83 10.64
N GLU A 50 -2.15 -13.93 11.69
CA GLU A 50 -2.31 -12.85 12.67
C GLU A 50 -0.98 -12.41 13.29
N GLY A 51 -0.12 -13.36 13.69
CA GLY A 51 1.20 -13.04 14.25
C GLY A 51 2.14 -12.32 13.27
N ASP A 52 2.03 -12.64 11.98
CA ASP A 52 2.79 -11.96 10.93
C ASP A 52 2.23 -10.55 10.67
N PHE A 53 0.91 -10.38 10.78
CA PHE A 53 0.28 -9.07 10.69
C PHE A 53 0.69 -8.15 11.83
N GLU A 54 0.68 -8.62 13.07
CA GLU A 54 1.13 -7.83 14.23
C GLU A 54 2.61 -7.44 14.08
N SER A 55 3.44 -8.38 13.62
CA SER A 55 4.86 -8.09 13.33
C SER A 55 5.03 -7.05 12.22
N LEU A 56 4.24 -7.14 11.14
CA LEU A 56 4.20 -6.15 10.07
C LEU A 56 3.72 -4.79 10.60
N TRP A 57 2.71 -4.78 11.45
CA TRP A 57 2.15 -3.56 12.02
C TRP A 57 3.16 -2.82 12.88
N LEU A 58 3.92 -3.53 13.72
CA LEU A 58 5.00 -2.96 14.52
C LEU A 58 6.09 -2.29 13.68
N ILE A 59 6.36 -2.79 12.48
CA ILE A 59 7.33 -2.19 11.55
C ILE A 59 6.73 -0.94 10.88
N LEU A 60 5.43 -0.97 10.59
CA LEU A 60 4.73 0.09 9.87
C LEU A 60 4.34 1.28 10.76
N ASP A 61 4.01 1.05 12.03
CA ASP A 61 3.66 2.07 13.02
C ASP A 61 4.83 2.39 13.96
N ASP A 62 5.99 2.74 13.39
CA ASP A 62 7.22 3.04 14.14
C ASP A 62 7.01 4.16 15.18
N SER A 63 6.11 5.11 14.87
CA SER A 63 5.76 6.23 15.75
C SER A 63 4.72 5.91 16.83
N LYS A 64 4.17 4.68 16.86
CA LYS A 64 3.09 4.27 17.77
C LYS A 64 1.87 5.19 17.71
N SER A 65 1.57 5.66 16.51
CA SER A 65 0.48 6.58 16.21
C SER A 65 -0.86 5.87 16.00
N ASP A 66 -0.85 4.53 16.04
CA ASP A 66 -1.97 3.65 15.71
C ASP A 66 -2.46 3.84 14.26
N LYS A 67 -1.56 4.30 13.39
CA LYS A 67 -1.81 4.58 11.99
C LYS A 67 -0.57 4.29 11.14
N VAL A 68 -0.80 3.95 9.88
CA VAL A 68 0.26 3.71 8.90
C VAL A 68 0.19 4.69 7.74
N ASP A 69 1.34 5.21 7.30
CA ASP A 69 1.48 5.86 5.99
C ASP A 69 1.36 4.81 4.88
N TYR A 70 0.19 4.76 4.24
CA TYR A 70 -0.06 3.78 3.18
C TYR A 70 0.72 4.09 1.90
N GLY A 71 1.19 5.33 1.73
CA GLY A 71 2.06 5.74 0.63
C GLY A 71 3.47 5.16 0.79
N GLU A 72 4.00 5.15 2.01
CA GLU A 72 5.25 4.48 2.34
C GLU A 72 5.16 2.98 2.13
N PHE A 73 4.10 2.35 2.66
CA PHE A 73 3.83 0.92 2.41
C PHE A 73 3.78 0.61 0.90
N THR A 74 3.03 1.42 0.15
CA THR A 74 2.91 1.31 -1.32
C THR A 74 4.29 1.39 -2.00
N ARG A 75 5.14 2.33 -1.60
CA ARG A 75 6.50 2.48 -2.16
C ARG A 75 7.40 1.29 -1.79
N ALA A 76 7.36 0.83 -0.55
CA ALA A 76 8.18 -0.29 -0.08
C ALA A 76 7.82 -1.60 -0.80
N VAL A 77 6.54 -1.79 -1.11
CA VAL A 77 6.05 -2.99 -1.79
C VAL A 77 6.23 -2.91 -3.31
N PHE A 78 5.84 -1.80 -3.93
CA PHE A 78 5.78 -1.68 -5.40
C PHE A 78 7.08 -1.14 -6.02
N GLY A 79 7.94 -0.53 -5.20
CA GLY A 79 9.16 0.12 -5.64
C GLY A 79 8.92 1.48 -6.29
N GLU A 80 10.02 2.18 -6.54
CA GLU A 80 10.03 3.43 -7.31
C GLU A 80 9.64 3.17 -8.77
N MET A 81 8.83 4.06 -9.35
CA MET A 81 8.60 4.08 -10.78
C MET A 81 9.93 4.31 -11.51
N ASN A 82 10.26 3.50 -12.51
CA ASN A 82 11.52 3.71 -13.23
C ASN A 82 11.57 5.10 -13.91
N GLU A 83 12.78 5.62 -14.15
CA GLU A 83 12.97 6.98 -14.68
C GLU A 83 12.31 7.19 -16.03
N TYR A 84 12.31 6.19 -16.92
CA TYR A 84 11.61 6.26 -18.20
C TYR A 84 10.11 6.54 -18.04
N ARG A 85 9.44 5.79 -17.15
CA ARG A 85 8.01 5.98 -16.85
C ARG A 85 7.74 7.31 -16.16
N LYS A 86 8.62 7.77 -15.26
CA LYS A 86 8.50 9.10 -14.64
C LYS A 86 8.56 10.21 -15.69
N VAL A 87 9.51 10.14 -16.63
CA VAL A 87 9.63 11.12 -17.73
C VAL A 87 8.39 11.09 -18.61
N PHE A 88 7.87 9.91 -18.95
CA PHE A 88 6.65 9.77 -19.75
C PHE A 88 5.43 10.39 -19.05
N VAL A 89 5.21 10.08 -17.76
CA VAL A 89 4.09 10.65 -16.99
C VAL A 89 4.19 12.17 -16.91
N ARG A 90 5.36 12.73 -16.60
CA ARG A 90 5.56 14.19 -16.59
C ARG A 90 5.19 14.78 -17.94
N LYS A 91 5.69 14.24 -19.05
CA LYS A 91 5.38 14.73 -20.40
C LYS A 91 3.88 14.75 -20.70
N VAL A 92 3.13 13.72 -20.30
CA VAL A 92 1.68 13.65 -20.54
C VAL A 92 0.89 14.53 -19.57
N SER A 93 1.35 14.73 -18.33
CA SER A 93 0.67 15.59 -17.35
C SER A 93 0.80 17.10 -17.63
N PHE A 94 1.66 17.50 -18.57
CA PHE A 94 1.81 18.88 -19.04
C PHE A 94 1.13 19.13 -20.40
N VAL A 95 0.31 18.19 -20.88
CA VAL A 95 -0.53 18.32 -22.09
C VAL A 95 -1.99 18.31 -21.65
#